data_AF-A0A933TVM3-F1
#
_entry.id   AF-A0A933TVM3-F1
#
_cell.length_a   1.000
_cell.length_b   1.000
_cell.length_c   1.000
_cell.angle_alpha   90.00
_cell.angle_beta   90.00
_cell.angle_gamma   90.00
#
_symmetry.space_group_name_H-M   'P 1'
#
loop_
_entity.id
_entity.type
_entity.pdbx_description
1 polymer ?
#
loop_
_entity_poly.entity_id
_entity_poly.type
_entity_poly.pdbx_seq_one_letter_code
_entity_poly.pdbx_strand_id
1 'polypeptide(L)'
;MEYDPKIHHRRSIRLKGYDYSADGAYFVTICVNKMKCLLGNVTDKGMELNLAGEIAKKWWLELQCKFNGIKIGEYVIMPNHIHGIIIKNEIYVRADLCVCPGSSCVCPDSINGDKHACKGEHADRGEHTGSPLHEMVQWFKTMTTNEYMRRIKKNELPRFDRRFWHRNYYERIIRDEMEWYYTEEYIINNPQNWCDDWENPDDTL
;
A
#
# COMPACT_ATOMS: atom_id res chain seq x y z
N MET A 1 11.11 4.68 -26.99
CA MET A 1 10.08 5.14 -27.94
C MET A 1 9.53 6.50 -27.51
N GLU A 2 9.17 7.35 -28.46
CA GLU A 2 8.52 8.65 -28.21
C GLU A 2 7.07 8.44 -27.72
N TYR A 3 6.66 9.25 -26.75
CA TYR A 3 5.33 9.26 -26.15
C TYR A 3 4.26 9.62 -27.20
N ASP A 4 3.30 8.72 -27.48
CA ASP A 4 2.15 9.00 -28.36
C ASP A 4 0.91 9.47 -27.56
N PRO A 5 0.58 10.78 -27.57
CA PRO A 5 -0.57 11.33 -26.85
C PRO A 5 -1.93 10.94 -27.43
N LYS A 6 -2.01 10.29 -28.61
CA LYS A 6 -3.28 9.85 -29.22
C LYS A 6 -3.79 8.53 -28.65
N ILE A 7 -2.88 7.71 -28.10
CA ILE A 7 -3.19 6.41 -27.48
C ILE A 7 -3.19 6.55 -25.96
N HIS A 8 -2.28 7.38 -25.41
CA HIS A 8 -2.20 7.68 -23.98
C HIS A 8 -3.09 8.85 -23.59
N HIS A 9 -4.40 8.68 -23.73
CA HIS A 9 -5.37 9.59 -23.13
C HIS A 9 -5.35 9.44 -21.60
N ARG A 10 -4.50 10.23 -20.93
CA ARG A 10 -4.54 10.41 -19.48
C ARG A 10 -5.82 11.16 -19.10
N ARG A 11 -6.94 10.44 -19.04
CA ARG A 11 -8.18 10.93 -18.43
C ARG A 11 -8.07 10.74 -16.92
N SER A 12 -8.60 11.70 -16.17
CA SER A 12 -8.84 11.50 -14.74
C SER A 12 -9.81 10.33 -14.58
N ILE A 13 -9.34 9.22 -14.00
CA ILE A 13 -10.16 8.05 -13.64
C ILE A 13 -11.03 8.37 -12.43
N ARG A 14 -10.65 9.42 -11.68
CA ARG A 14 -11.43 9.90 -10.56
C ARG A 14 -12.79 10.36 -11.05
N LEU A 15 -13.83 9.64 -10.61
CA LEU A 15 -15.21 10.00 -10.86
C LEU A 15 -15.44 11.34 -10.13
N LYS A 16 -15.78 12.39 -10.87
CA LYS A 16 -16.09 13.69 -10.26
C LYS A 16 -17.29 13.52 -9.33
N GLY A 17 -17.10 13.82 -8.05
CA GLY A 17 -18.15 13.79 -7.03
C GLY A 17 -18.24 12.49 -6.20
N TYR A 18 -17.36 11.51 -6.42
CA TYR A 18 -17.30 10.33 -5.55
C TYR A 18 -16.41 10.58 -4.34
N ASP A 19 -16.92 10.27 -3.15
CA ASP A 19 -16.14 10.34 -1.92
C ASP A 19 -15.32 9.05 -1.76
N TYR A 20 -14.01 9.14 -1.95
CA TYR A 20 -13.07 8.04 -1.76
C TYR A 20 -12.85 7.71 -0.26
N SER A 21 -13.52 8.43 0.64
CA SER A 21 -13.71 8.03 2.02
C SER A 21 -14.76 6.91 2.17
N ALA A 22 -15.64 6.71 1.18
CA ALA A 22 -16.72 5.72 1.22
C ALA A 22 -16.22 4.27 1.27
N ASP A 23 -17.06 3.42 1.86
CA ASP A 23 -16.94 1.96 1.84
C ASP A 23 -16.87 1.42 0.41
N GLY A 24 -16.17 0.29 0.27
CA GLY A 24 -16.04 -0.39 -1.00
C GLY A 24 -14.65 -0.98 -1.23
N ALA A 25 -14.52 -1.65 -2.37
CA ALA A 25 -13.28 -2.27 -2.80
C ALA A 25 -12.57 -1.42 -3.85
N TYR A 26 -11.26 -1.26 -3.68
CA TYR A 26 -10.43 -0.41 -4.51
C TYR A 26 -9.30 -1.24 -5.09
N PHE A 27 -9.25 -1.35 -6.41
CA PHE A 27 -8.06 -1.84 -7.09
C PHE A 27 -7.03 -0.72 -7.16
N VAL A 28 -5.81 -1.01 -6.75
CA VAL A 28 -4.70 -0.06 -6.80
C VAL A 28 -3.49 -0.64 -7.52
N THR A 29 -2.73 0.23 -8.18
CA THR A 29 -1.42 -0.12 -8.74
C THR A 29 -0.36 0.86 -8.28
N ILE A 30 0.71 0.34 -7.68
CA ILE A 30 1.81 1.13 -7.15
C ILE A 30 3.11 0.74 -7.86
N CYS A 31 3.55 1.58 -8.79
CA CYS A 31 4.75 1.33 -9.57
C CYS A 31 6.03 1.82 -8.87
N VAL A 32 7.09 1.03 -8.97
CA VAL A 32 8.47 1.46 -8.73
C VAL A 32 8.80 2.60 -9.70
N ASN A 33 9.59 3.56 -9.23
CA ASN A 33 9.95 4.73 -10.02
C ASN A 33 10.67 4.33 -11.31
N LYS A 34 10.20 4.87 -12.45
CA LYS A 34 10.68 4.55 -13.80
C LYS A 34 10.55 3.05 -14.16
N MET A 35 9.56 2.34 -13.59
CA MET A 35 9.28 0.93 -13.88
C MET A 35 10.50 0.00 -13.70
N LYS A 36 11.41 0.35 -12.78
CA LYS A 36 12.59 -0.46 -12.51
C LYS A 36 12.22 -1.76 -11.81
N CYS A 37 12.77 -2.88 -12.27
CA CYS A 37 12.62 -4.21 -11.68
C CYS A 37 13.44 -4.33 -10.38
N LEU A 38 12.96 -3.72 -9.29
CA LEU A 38 13.64 -3.71 -8.00
C LEU A 38 13.09 -4.75 -7.01
N LEU A 39 11.89 -5.29 -7.25
CA LEU A 39 11.18 -6.14 -6.29
C LEU A 39 11.41 -7.64 -6.50
N GLY A 40 12.00 -8.04 -7.63
CA GLY A 40 12.21 -9.45 -7.97
C GLY A 40 12.29 -9.61 -9.48
N ASN A 41 12.12 -10.84 -9.94
CA ASN A 41 12.07 -11.19 -11.36
C ASN A 41 10.97 -12.22 -11.59
N VAL A 42 10.39 -12.25 -12.78
CA VAL A 42 9.53 -13.35 -13.22
C VAL A 42 10.40 -14.41 -13.90
N THR A 43 10.25 -15.66 -13.50
CA THR A 43 10.91 -16.84 -14.09
C THR A 43 9.84 -17.81 -14.60
N ASP A 44 10.24 -18.92 -15.24
CA ASP A 44 9.31 -19.99 -15.64
C ASP A 44 8.50 -20.58 -14.47
N LYS A 45 8.93 -20.33 -13.22
CA LYS A 45 8.24 -20.76 -12.00
C LYS A 45 7.26 -19.71 -11.46
N GLY A 46 7.12 -18.58 -12.16
CA GLY A 46 6.32 -17.43 -11.76
C GLY A 46 7.16 -16.32 -11.13
N MET A 47 6.51 -15.48 -10.34
CA MET A 47 7.17 -14.35 -9.70
C MET A 47 8.08 -14.78 -8.53
N GLU A 48 9.36 -14.45 -8.61
CA GLU A 48 10.35 -14.66 -7.56
C GLU A 48 10.72 -13.33 -6.90
N LEU A 49 10.27 -13.13 -5.65
CA LEU A 49 10.59 -11.93 -4.88
C LEU A 49 12.04 -11.96 -4.40
N ASN A 50 12.71 -10.82 -4.53
CA ASN A 50 13.98 -10.59 -3.85
C ASN A 50 13.73 -9.97 -2.46
N LEU A 51 14.80 -9.63 -1.73
CA LEU A 51 14.68 -9.01 -0.41
C LEU A 51 13.85 -7.71 -0.41
N ALA A 52 13.91 -6.90 -1.48
CA ALA A 52 13.09 -5.70 -1.59
C ALA A 52 11.61 -6.02 -1.86
N GLY A 53 11.34 -7.04 -2.68
CA GLY A 53 9.99 -7.58 -2.87
C GLY A 53 9.38 -8.08 -1.56
N GLU A 54 10.16 -8.80 -0.75
CA GLU A 54 9.71 -9.27 0.57
C GLU A 54 9.45 -8.12 1.54
N ILE A 55 10.25 -7.05 1.51
CA ILE A 55 9.96 -5.84 2.28
C ILE A 55 8.66 -5.19 1.80
N ALA A 56 8.43 -5.12 0.48
CA ALA A 56 7.19 -4.60 -0.06
C ALA A 56 5.98 -5.45 0.37
N LYS A 57 6.08 -6.78 0.27
CA LYS A 57 5.06 -7.73 0.74
C LYS A 57 4.72 -7.56 2.21
N LYS A 58 5.74 -7.49 3.06
CA LYS A 58 5.59 -7.26 4.49
C LYS A 58 4.75 -6.01 4.77
N TRP A 59 5.14 -4.86 4.21
CA TRP A 59 4.44 -3.60 4.47
C TRP A 59 3.08 -3.51 3.79
N TRP A 60 2.88 -4.22 2.69
CA TRP A 60 1.58 -4.35 2.04
C TRP A 60 0.58 -5.06 2.95
N LEU A 61 0.98 -6.21 3.51
CA LEU A 61 0.15 -6.96 4.46
C LEU A 61 -0.06 -6.19 5.77
N GLU A 62 0.93 -5.42 6.22
CA GLU A 62 0.82 -4.59 7.44
C GLU A 62 -0.25 -3.48 7.33
N LEU A 63 -0.71 -3.14 6.11
CA LEU A 63 -1.80 -2.16 5.93
C LEU A 63 -3.05 -2.54 6.73
N GLN A 64 -3.44 -3.82 6.74
CA GLN A 64 -4.63 -4.28 7.47
C GLN A 64 -4.46 -4.20 9.00
N CYS A 65 -3.23 -4.25 9.49
CA CYS A 65 -2.91 -4.11 10.92
C CYS A 65 -2.84 -2.63 11.32
N LYS A 66 -2.37 -1.78 10.40
CA LYS A 66 -2.15 -0.36 10.66
C LYS A 66 -3.44 0.46 10.61
N PHE A 67 -4.37 0.09 9.73
CA PHE A 67 -5.58 0.85 9.46
C PHE A 67 -6.82 0.03 9.82
N ASN A 68 -7.60 0.53 10.77
CA ASN A 68 -8.85 -0.12 11.18
C ASN A 68 -9.87 -0.11 10.03
N GLY A 69 -10.69 -1.17 9.95
CA GLY A 69 -11.74 -1.29 8.92
C GLY A 69 -11.21 -1.63 7.52
N ILE A 70 -9.96 -2.07 7.42
CA ILE A 70 -9.33 -2.43 6.15
C ILE A 70 -9.05 -3.93 6.08
N LYS A 71 -9.38 -4.51 4.93
CA LYS A 71 -8.95 -5.86 4.55
C LYS A 71 -8.18 -5.81 3.24
N ILE A 72 -7.08 -6.55 3.17
CA ILE A 72 -6.35 -6.78 1.92
C ILE A 72 -7.02 -7.94 1.19
N GLY A 73 -7.43 -7.69 -0.05
CA GLY A 73 -7.93 -8.72 -0.97
C GLY A 73 -6.79 -9.33 -1.79
N GLU A 74 -7.12 -9.83 -2.98
CA GLU A 74 -6.12 -10.37 -3.91
C GLU A 74 -5.06 -9.32 -4.28
N TYR A 75 -3.79 -9.73 -4.36
CA TYR A 75 -2.68 -8.85 -4.72
C TYR A 75 -1.53 -9.63 -5.34
N VAL A 76 -0.75 -8.95 -6.18
CA VAL A 76 0.48 -9.48 -6.77
C VAL A 76 1.57 -8.42 -6.74
N ILE A 77 2.78 -8.83 -6.40
CA ILE A 77 3.97 -8.00 -6.48
C ILE A 77 4.73 -8.43 -7.71
N MET A 78 4.87 -7.54 -8.66
CA MET A 78 5.63 -7.76 -9.88
C MET A 78 7.02 -7.15 -9.74
N PRO A 79 7.96 -7.42 -10.66
CA PRO A 79 9.32 -6.90 -10.56
C PRO A 79 9.39 -5.39 -10.34
N ASN A 80 8.47 -4.64 -10.96
CA ASN A 80 8.49 -3.18 -10.98
C ASN A 80 7.21 -2.50 -10.46
N HIS A 81 6.21 -3.24 -9.98
CA HIS A 81 4.98 -2.65 -9.47
C HIS A 81 4.24 -3.63 -8.53
N ILE A 82 3.15 -3.17 -7.94
CA ILE A 82 2.23 -3.98 -7.16
C ILE A 82 0.83 -3.69 -7.66
N HIS A 83 0.05 -4.73 -7.93
CA HIS A 83 -1.40 -4.63 -8.06
C HIS A 83 -2.06 -5.22 -6.81
N GLY A 84 -3.15 -4.63 -6.34
CA GLY A 84 -3.89 -5.24 -5.25
C GLY A 84 -5.23 -4.59 -4.95
N ILE A 85 -6.06 -5.33 -4.23
CA ILE A 85 -7.39 -4.89 -3.80
C ILE A 85 -7.33 -4.47 -2.33
N ILE A 86 -7.77 -3.25 -2.04
CA ILE A 86 -7.97 -2.74 -0.68
C ILE A 86 -9.48 -2.61 -0.45
N ILE A 87 -9.98 -3.28 0.57
CA ILE A 87 -11.41 -3.30 0.93
C ILE A 87 -11.58 -2.44 2.18
N LYS A 88 -12.44 -1.43 2.09
CA LYS A 88 -12.84 -0.56 3.21
C LYS A 88 -14.26 -0.95 3.64
N ASN A 89 -14.41 -1.37 4.89
CA ASN A 89 -15.70 -1.69 5.49
C ASN A 89 -15.88 -0.86 6.77
N GLU A 90 -16.94 -0.04 6.87
CA GLU A 90 -17.39 0.53 8.15
C GLU A 90 -17.97 -0.56 9.07
N ILE A 91 -18.41 -1.70 8.51
CA ILE A 91 -19.04 -2.79 9.26
C ILE A 91 -17.99 -3.72 9.87
N TYR A 92 -17.29 -3.24 10.90
CA TYR A 92 -16.99 -4.08 12.06
C TYR A 92 -17.82 -3.55 13.22
N VAL A 93 -19.04 -4.08 13.32
CA VAL A 93 -19.96 -3.88 14.45
C VAL A 93 -19.23 -4.25 15.74
N ARG A 94 -19.07 -3.29 16.63
CA ARG A 94 -19.13 -3.56 18.07
C ARG A 94 -20.30 -2.80 18.67
N ALA A 95 -21.50 -3.21 18.28
CA ALA A 95 -22.55 -3.38 19.27
C ALA A 95 -22.33 -4.75 19.90
N ASP A 96 -21.58 -4.81 21.00
CA ASP A 96 -22.16 -5.31 22.24
C ASP A 96 -21.32 -4.95 23.48
N LEU A 97 -22.05 -4.32 24.41
CA LEU A 97 -21.85 -4.08 25.83
C LEU A 97 -20.58 -3.36 26.31
N CYS A 98 -20.79 -2.06 26.57
CA CYS A 98 -20.35 -1.47 27.83
C CYS A 98 -20.69 -2.39 29.02
N VAL A 99 -19.71 -3.08 29.59
CA VAL A 99 -19.71 -3.48 31.01
C VAL A 99 -18.27 -3.44 31.55
N CYS A 100 -17.96 -2.30 32.20
CA CYS A 100 -17.26 -2.09 33.48
C CYS A 100 -15.80 -2.60 33.66
N PRO A 101 -15.10 -2.16 34.73
CA PRO A 101 -14.93 -0.82 35.29
C PRO A 101 -13.42 -0.50 35.47
N GLY A 102 -13.09 0.73 35.88
CA GLY A 102 -11.70 1.17 36.01
C GLY A 102 -10.80 0.26 36.87
N SER A 103 -9.56 0.10 36.44
CA SER A 103 -8.42 -0.19 37.30
C SER A 103 -7.10 0.10 36.57
N SER A 104 -6.56 1.29 36.84
CA SER A 104 -5.16 1.51 37.23
C SER A 104 -4.11 0.57 36.61
N CYS A 105 -3.61 0.91 35.43
CA CYS A 105 -2.25 0.50 35.04
C CYS A 105 -1.25 1.50 35.64
N VAL A 106 -0.74 1.16 36.82
CA VAL A 106 0.44 1.79 37.43
C VAL A 106 1.65 1.37 36.60
N CYS A 107 2.39 2.34 36.08
CA CYS A 107 3.73 2.10 35.55
C CYS A 107 4.74 2.19 36.71
N PRO A 108 5.57 1.18 36.99
CA PRO A 108 6.58 1.27 38.04
C PRO A 108 7.76 2.17 37.61
N ASP A 109 8.02 3.19 38.42
CA ASP A 109 9.28 3.88 38.78
C ASP A 109 10.31 4.20 37.67
N SER A 110 10.44 5.48 37.26
CA SER A 110 11.34 6.52 37.83
C SER A 110 12.84 6.17 37.70
N ILE A 111 13.75 7.03 37.25
CA ILE A 111 14.38 8.10 38.04
C ILE A 111 15.24 8.97 37.09
N ASN A 112 14.89 10.25 36.90
CA ASN A 112 15.77 11.41 37.12
C ASN A 112 15.05 12.69 36.68
N GLY A 113 14.88 13.57 37.66
CA GLY A 113 14.11 14.80 37.52
C GLY A 113 14.87 15.87 36.77
N ASP A 114 14.21 16.44 35.77
CA ASP A 114 14.35 17.84 35.43
C ASP A 114 12.96 18.43 35.21
N LYS A 115 12.69 19.49 35.98
CA LYS A 115 11.43 20.22 35.98
C LYS A 115 11.44 21.15 34.77
N HIS A 116 10.76 20.78 33.68
CA HIS A 116 10.36 21.75 32.67
C HIS A 116 8.85 21.72 32.47
N ALA A 117 8.28 22.92 32.64
CA ALA A 117 6.87 23.19 32.65
C ALA A 117 6.16 22.74 31.37
N CYS A 118 5.10 21.98 31.57
CA CYS A 118 4.11 21.58 30.59
C CYS A 118 3.33 22.80 30.08
N LYS A 119 3.45 23.09 28.78
CA LYS A 119 2.45 23.82 28.00
C LYS A 119 2.54 23.36 26.54
N GLY A 120 1.45 22.78 26.03
CA GLY A 120 1.31 22.43 24.62
C GLY A 120 0.65 21.08 24.42
N GLU A 121 -0.67 21.06 24.59
CA GLU A 121 -1.65 20.10 24.09
C GLU A 121 -1.17 19.23 22.91
N HIS A 122 -0.85 17.96 23.17
CA HIS A 122 -1.04 16.92 22.16
C HIS A 122 -2.32 16.18 22.50
N ALA A 123 -3.39 16.72 21.92
CA ALA A 123 -4.69 16.10 21.81
C ALA A 123 -4.53 14.61 21.53
N ASP A 124 -5.11 13.84 22.44
CA ASP A 124 -5.84 12.61 22.19
C ASP A 124 -6.36 12.60 20.73
N ARG A 125 -5.61 11.95 19.83
CA ARG A 125 -6.03 11.83 18.43
C ARG A 125 -6.87 10.58 18.33
N GLY A 126 -8.18 10.85 18.31
CA GLY A 126 -9.27 9.91 18.34
C GLY A 126 -9.20 8.79 17.33
N GLU A 127 -9.98 7.77 17.67
CA GLU A 127 -10.32 6.59 16.90
C GLU A 127 -10.46 6.88 15.40
N HIS A 128 -9.62 6.22 14.59
CA HIS A 128 -9.65 6.36 13.14
C HIS A 128 -10.87 5.62 12.56
N THR A 129 -11.99 6.31 12.43
CA THR A 129 -13.05 5.94 11.48
C THR A 129 -12.53 6.16 10.06
N GLY A 130 -12.16 5.07 9.37
CA GLY A 130 -11.90 5.00 7.92
C GLY A 130 -10.84 5.96 7.36
N SER A 131 -9.54 5.63 7.46
CA SER A 131 -8.50 6.44 6.80
C SER A 131 -8.69 6.50 5.27
N PRO A 132 -8.42 7.65 4.61
CA PRO A 132 -8.44 7.75 3.15
C PRO A 132 -7.40 6.85 2.47
N LEU A 133 -7.74 6.30 1.29
CA LEU A 133 -6.86 5.42 0.50
C LEU A 133 -5.48 6.04 0.21
N HIS A 134 -5.44 7.36 -0.04
CA HIS A 134 -4.19 8.06 -0.30
C HIS A 134 -3.23 8.04 0.90
N GLU A 135 -3.74 8.09 2.14
CA GLU A 135 -2.94 8.02 3.36
C GLU A 135 -2.32 6.62 3.51
N MET A 136 -3.09 5.58 3.18
CA MET A 136 -2.61 4.18 3.20
C MET A 136 -1.46 4.00 2.20
N VAL A 137 -1.64 4.47 0.96
CA VAL A 137 -0.60 4.38 -0.06
C VAL A 137 0.63 5.22 0.31
N GLN A 138 0.44 6.41 0.87
CA GLN A 138 1.55 7.25 1.34
C GLN A 138 2.33 6.57 2.47
N TRP A 139 1.62 6.01 3.45
CA TRP A 139 2.20 5.29 4.57
C TRP A 139 2.97 4.06 4.07
N PHE A 140 2.36 3.24 3.22
CA PHE A 140 3.01 2.09 2.58
C PHE A 140 4.32 2.49 1.90
N LYS A 141 4.25 3.49 0.99
CA LYS A 141 5.44 3.98 0.26
C LYS A 141 6.55 4.44 1.21
N THR A 142 6.16 5.10 2.31
CA THR A 142 7.10 5.59 3.33
C THR A 142 7.76 4.44 4.08
N MET A 143 6.98 3.48 4.57
CA MET A 143 7.49 2.37 5.38
C MET A 143 8.40 1.44 4.58
N THR A 144 7.99 1.07 3.36
CA THR A 144 8.84 0.26 2.46
C THR A 144 10.15 0.98 2.16
N THR A 145 10.09 2.28 1.82
CA THR A 145 11.29 3.06 1.50
C THR A 145 12.23 3.16 2.71
N ASN A 146 11.68 3.41 3.90
CA ASN A 146 12.47 3.50 5.12
C ASN A 146 13.15 2.17 5.46
N GLU A 147 12.45 1.04 5.37
CA GLU A 147 13.07 -0.26 5.59
C GLU A 147 14.11 -0.58 4.52
N TYR A 148 13.84 -0.32 3.25
CA TYR A 148 14.83 -0.48 2.17
C TYR A 148 16.10 0.34 2.45
N MET A 149 15.96 1.62 2.83
CA MET A 149 17.11 2.47 3.16
C MET A 149 17.93 1.94 4.34
N ARG A 150 17.30 1.32 5.34
CA ARG A 150 18.02 0.65 6.44
C ARG A 150 18.84 -0.54 5.93
N ARG A 151 18.31 -1.29 4.97
CA ARG A 151 18.97 -2.45 4.36
C ARG A 151 20.15 -2.04 3.47
N ILE A 152 20.06 -0.90 2.77
CA ILE A 152 21.22 -0.28 2.10
C ILE A 152 22.34 -0.02 3.11
N LYS A 153 22.03 0.57 4.27
CA LYS A 153 23.05 0.86 5.30
C LYS A 153 23.72 -0.40 5.88
N LYS A 154 23.03 -1.54 5.79
CA LYS A 154 23.56 -2.87 6.16
C LYS A 154 24.27 -3.60 5.01
N ASN A 155 24.38 -2.97 3.84
CA ASN A 155 24.92 -3.56 2.61
C ASN A 155 24.13 -4.81 2.12
N GLU A 156 22.84 -4.91 2.45
CA GLU A 156 21.98 -6.02 2.03
C GLU A 156 21.23 -5.72 0.72
N LEU A 157 21.07 -4.44 0.36
CA LEU A 157 20.38 -4.00 -0.85
C LEU A 157 21.18 -2.92 -1.59
N PRO A 158 21.11 -2.88 -2.94
CA PRO A 158 21.77 -1.84 -3.73
C PRO A 158 21.10 -0.48 -3.52
N ARG A 159 21.81 0.60 -3.88
CA ARG A 159 21.23 1.94 -3.90
C ARG A 159 20.28 2.08 -5.08
N PHE A 160 19.16 2.78 -4.88
CA PHE A 160 18.27 3.22 -5.95
C PHE A 160 18.46 4.73 -6.23
N ASP A 161 18.10 5.16 -7.43
CA ASP A 161 18.10 6.58 -7.81
C ASP A 161 17.06 7.35 -7.00
N ARG A 162 17.33 8.60 -6.61
CA ARG A 162 16.49 9.58 -5.85
C ARG A 162 15.19 9.12 -5.18
N ARG A 163 14.24 8.50 -5.90
CA ARG A 163 12.95 8.00 -5.39
C ARG A 163 12.76 6.51 -5.70
N PHE A 164 12.29 5.76 -4.71
CA PHE A 164 11.98 4.33 -4.84
C PHE A 164 10.66 4.12 -5.59
N TRP A 165 9.56 4.70 -5.10
CA TRP A 165 8.25 4.60 -5.73
C TRP A 165 7.98 5.75 -6.71
N HIS A 166 7.16 5.49 -7.72
CA HIS A 166 6.61 6.53 -8.57
C HIS A 166 5.74 7.50 -7.75
N ARG A 167 5.66 8.77 -8.16
CA ARG A 167 4.96 9.82 -7.39
C ARG A 167 3.46 9.54 -7.23
N ASN A 168 2.84 9.04 -8.29
CA ASN A 168 1.42 8.73 -8.33
C ASN A 168 1.22 7.21 -8.17
N TYR A 169 -0.03 6.82 -8.03
CA TYR A 169 -0.48 5.44 -8.09
C TYR A 169 -1.81 5.42 -8.86
N TYR A 170 -2.15 4.27 -9.43
CA TYR A 170 -3.45 4.05 -10.04
C TYR A 170 -4.43 3.59 -8.97
N GLU A 171 -5.67 4.05 -9.05
CA GLU A 171 -6.77 3.58 -8.20
C GLU A 171 -8.06 3.55 -9.01
N ARG A 172 -8.88 2.51 -8.83
CA ARG A 172 -10.27 2.47 -9.27
C ARG A 172 -11.14 1.71 -8.28
N ILE A 173 -12.40 2.10 -8.19
CA ILE A 173 -13.41 1.39 -7.40
C ILE A 173 -13.85 0.15 -8.18
N ILE A 174 -14.03 -0.96 -7.48
CA ILE A 174 -14.65 -2.20 -7.96
C ILE A 174 -16.13 -2.12 -7.58
N ARG A 175 -17.02 -2.14 -8.57
CA ARG A 175 -18.41 -1.73 -8.40
C ARG A 175 -19.40 -2.88 -8.24
N ASP A 176 -19.05 -4.05 -8.74
CA ASP A 176 -19.91 -5.23 -8.76
C ASP A 176 -19.09 -6.53 -8.76
N GLU A 177 -19.79 -7.66 -8.66
CA GLU A 177 -19.19 -9.00 -8.62
C GLU A 177 -18.42 -9.37 -9.89
N MET A 178 -18.85 -8.86 -11.04
CA MET A 178 -18.19 -9.16 -12.32
C MET A 178 -16.87 -8.40 -12.42
N GLU A 179 -16.87 -7.10 -12.08
CA GLU A 179 -15.63 -6.33 -11.95
C GLU A 179 -14.70 -6.93 -10.89
N TRP A 180 -15.24 -7.44 -9.78
CA TRP A 180 -14.47 -8.14 -8.75
C TRP A 180 -13.76 -9.35 -9.33
N TYR A 181 -14.51 -10.26 -9.95
CA TYR A 181 -13.98 -11.49 -10.57
C TYR A 181 -12.87 -11.18 -11.58
N TYR A 182 -13.11 -10.28 -12.53
CA TYR A 182 -12.09 -9.92 -13.53
C TYR A 182 -10.86 -9.24 -12.92
N THR A 183 -11.02 -8.52 -11.80
CA THR A 183 -9.89 -7.90 -11.11
C THR A 183 -9.03 -8.95 -10.42
N GLU A 184 -9.65 -9.91 -9.72
CA GLU A 184 -8.91 -11.02 -9.11
C GLU A 184 -8.22 -11.88 -10.18
N GLU A 185 -8.93 -12.22 -11.26
CA GLU A 185 -8.38 -12.98 -12.39
C GLU A 185 -7.18 -12.25 -13.01
N TYR A 186 -7.29 -10.95 -13.24
CA TYR A 186 -6.18 -10.13 -13.72
C TYR A 186 -4.96 -10.20 -12.79
N ILE A 187 -5.17 -10.04 -11.47
CA ILE A 187 -4.09 -10.07 -10.49
C ILE A 187 -3.40 -11.44 -10.45
N ILE A 188 -4.20 -12.51 -10.40
CA ILE A 188 -3.70 -13.90 -10.29
C ILE A 188 -2.88 -14.27 -11.53
N ASN A 189 -3.34 -13.88 -12.72
CA ASN A 189 -2.71 -14.25 -13.98
C ASN A 189 -1.57 -13.30 -14.39
N ASN A 190 -1.40 -12.15 -13.72
CA ASN A 190 -0.41 -11.14 -14.10
C ASN A 190 1.04 -11.69 -14.18
N PRO A 191 1.53 -12.54 -13.24
CA PRO A 191 2.84 -13.16 -13.38
C PRO A 191 3.01 -13.99 -14.65
N GLN A 192 1.96 -14.69 -15.08
CA GLN A 192 1.99 -15.52 -16.29
C GLN A 192 1.97 -14.67 -17.55
N ASN A 193 1.32 -13.51 -17.49
CA ASN A 193 1.19 -12.58 -18.61
C ASN A 193 2.36 -11.59 -18.72
N TRP A 194 3.36 -11.66 -17.82
CA TRP A 194 4.45 -10.69 -17.74
C TRP A 194 5.23 -10.51 -19.05
N CYS A 195 5.45 -11.59 -19.80
CA CYS A 195 6.19 -11.52 -21.06
C CYS A 195 5.48 -10.66 -22.11
N ASP A 196 4.14 -10.64 -22.11
CA ASP A 196 3.31 -9.88 -23.05
C ASP A 196 2.74 -8.59 -22.39
N ASP A 197 3.21 -8.25 -21.19
CA ASP A 197 2.73 -7.11 -20.43
C ASP A 197 3.46 -5.84 -20.87
N TRP A 198 2.71 -4.82 -21.29
CA TRP A 198 3.26 -3.50 -21.65
C TRP A 198 4.01 -2.81 -20.49
N GLU A 199 3.79 -3.24 -19.23
CA GLU A 199 4.54 -2.79 -18.06
C GLU A 199 5.92 -3.47 -17.93
N ASN A 200 6.20 -4.50 -18.72
CA ASN A 200 7.50 -5.16 -18.81
C ASN A 200 8.48 -4.30 -19.63
N PRO A 201 9.60 -3.82 -19.03
CA PRO A 201 10.56 -3.00 -19.75
C PRO A 201 11.27 -3.74 -20.89
N ASP A 202 11.33 -5.08 -20.85
CA ASP A 202 12.02 -5.90 -21.84
C ASP A 202 11.18 -6.13 -23.13
N ASP A 203 9.89 -5.81 -23.12
CA ASP A 203 8.97 -5.91 -24.27
C ASP A 203 9.07 -4.72 -25.26
N THR A 204 10.05 -3.82 -25.06
CA THR A 204 10.26 -2.64 -25.93
C THR A 204 11.24 -2.85 -27.07
N LEU A 205 11.44 -4.10 -27.52
CA LEU A 205 12.30 -4.46 -28.66
C LEU A 205 11.60 -4.31 -30.02
#